data_AF-A0A8T5QBN3-F1
#
_entry.id   AF-A0A8T5QBN3-F1
#
_cell.length_a   1.000
_cell.length_b   1.000
_cell.length_c   1.000
_cell.angle_alpha   90.00
_cell.angle_beta   90.00
_cell.angle_gamma   90.00
#
_symmetry.space_group_name_H-M   'P 1'
#
loop_
_entity.id
_entity.type
_entity.pdbx_description
1 polymer ?
#
loop_
_entity_poly.entity_id
_entity_poly.type
_entity_poly.pdbx_seq_one_letter_code
_entity_poly.pdbx_strand_id
1 'polypeptide(L)'
;MDKKARIALITALVLVAILVISLAVAKPGGRAKKECMDGIDNDGDGDIDLADAGCDNKQDNDESNCGDDVCEGEEDCDNCAADCLDIGQVCCNGTAYTGDCCDDNDCTPPATCISHVCTIEDSCSDTDGGIVIGTFGTTSGYLNEVPYSNDDYCVDAGNVMEYYCTGDYEYSTQESCGTDFYGSNYCDSGDVYRDFTDYFCSSGVCDSSVTPELVEDCTGAEVCLDGECVIPDSCSDTDGGWDTLTQGTASGYLSETYYEDTDYCIDSTNLREYYCIGDYEYYSDWDCSMNITTSCNNGACV
;
A
#
# COMPACT_ATOMS: atom_id res chain seq x y z
N MET A 1 -76.10 -96.48 -25.53
CA MET A 1 -74.87 -95.82 -26.02
C MET A 1 -73.93 -96.88 -26.56
N ASP A 2 -73.54 -96.75 -27.82
CA ASP A 2 -72.48 -97.54 -28.45
C ASP A 2 -71.17 -97.42 -27.63
N LYS A 3 -70.35 -98.48 -27.57
CA LYS A 3 -69.03 -98.44 -26.91
C LYS A 3 -68.17 -97.28 -27.43
N LYS A 4 -68.31 -96.92 -28.70
CA LYS A 4 -67.62 -95.75 -29.30
C LYS A 4 -68.10 -94.42 -28.71
N ALA A 5 -69.38 -94.29 -28.40
CA ALA A 5 -69.96 -93.07 -27.82
C ALA A 5 -69.55 -92.86 -26.34
N ARG A 6 -69.33 -93.94 -25.58
CA ARG A 6 -68.83 -93.84 -24.19
C ARG A 6 -67.36 -93.41 -24.14
N ILE A 7 -66.53 -93.93 -25.04
CA ILE A 7 -65.11 -93.55 -25.13
C ILE A 7 -64.99 -92.08 -25.54
N ALA A 8 -65.76 -91.63 -26.54
CA ALA A 8 -65.75 -90.23 -26.98
C ALA A 8 -66.14 -89.23 -25.86
N LEU A 9 -67.12 -89.59 -25.02
CA LEU A 9 -67.57 -88.76 -23.91
C LEU A 9 -66.52 -88.68 -22.79
N ILE A 10 -65.85 -89.80 -22.47
CA ILE A 10 -64.78 -89.84 -21.47
C ILE A 10 -63.56 -89.05 -21.97
N THR A 11 -63.16 -89.21 -23.24
CA THR A 11 -62.04 -88.43 -23.80
C THR A 11 -62.34 -86.94 -23.85
N ALA A 12 -63.59 -86.55 -24.13
CA ALA A 12 -64.01 -85.14 -24.10
C ALA A 12 -64.00 -84.58 -22.67
N LEU A 13 -64.48 -85.32 -21.67
CA LEU A 13 -64.46 -84.88 -20.28
C LEU A 13 -63.04 -84.79 -19.71
N VAL A 14 -62.13 -85.70 -20.08
CA VAL A 14 -60.72 -85.64 -19.67
C VAL A 14 -60.01 -84.46 -20.33
N LEU A 15 -60.25 -84.20 -21.61
CA LEU A 15 -59.69 -83.03 -22.31
C LEU A 15 -60.21 -81.71 -21.71
N VAL A 16 -61.51 -81.62 -21.40
CA VAL A 16 -62.10 -80.45 -20.74
C VAL A 16 -61.52 -80.29 -19.33
N ALA A 17 -61.36 -81.37 -18.56
CA ALA A 17 -60.75 -81.30 -17.23
C ALA A 17 -59.29 -80.84 -17.29
N ILE A 18 -58.49 -81.33 -18.25
CA ILE A 18 -57.11 -80.89 -18.46
C ILE A 18 -57.07 -79.41 -18.87
N LEU A 19 -57.97 -78.96 -19.75
CA LEU A 19 -58.03 -77.57 -20.18
C LEU A 19 -58.45 -76.62 -19.04
N VAL A 20 -59.36 -77.07 -18.16
CA VAL A 20 -59.83 -76.32 -16.98
C VAL A 20 -58.76 -76.28 -15.88
N ILE A 21 -57.95 -77.33 -15.73
CA ILE A 21 -56.80 -77.34 -14.80
C ILE A 21 -55.70 -76.38 -15.28
N SER A 22 -55.45 -76.27 -16.59
CA SER A 22 -54.48 -75.30 -17.14
C SER A 22 -54.90 -73.84 -16.97
N LEU A 23 -56.20 -73.54 -16.86
CA LEU A 23 -56.74 -72.19 -16.66
C LEU A 23 -56.79 -71.76 -15.17
N ALA A 24 -56.58 -72.68 -14.23
CA ALA A 24 -56.70 -72.41 -12.79
C ALA A 24 -55.36 -72.08 -12.09
N VAL A 25 -54.24 -71.99 -12.83
CA VAL A 25 -52.92 -71.58 -12.29
C VAL A 25 -52.49 -70.24 -12.91
N ALA A 26 -53.35 -69.23 -12.83
CA ALA A 26 -52.95 -67.84 -12.93
C ALA A 26 -53.06 -67.24 -11.52
N LYS A 27 -51.96 -67.34 -10.77
CA LYS A 27 -51.77 -66.62 -9.50
C LYS A 27 -51.92 -65.12 -9.83
N PRO A 28 -52.78 -64.34 -9.15
CA PRO A 28 -52.80 -62.90 -9.35
C PRO A 28 -51.41 -62.38 -8.97
N GLY A 29 -50.77 -61.66 -9.90
CA GLY A 29 -49.48 -61.04 -9.68
C GLY A 29 -49.55 -60.23 -8.39
N GLY A 30 -48.81 -60.67 -7.38
CA GLY A 30 -48.42 -59.78 -6.30
C GLY A 30 -47.76 -58.60 -6.98
N ARG A 31 -48.26 -57.40 -6.71
CA ARG A 31 -47.64 -56.14 -7.13
C ARG A 31 -46.13 -56.31 -6.89
N ALA A 32 -45.34 -56.38 -7.97
CA ALA A 32 -43.90 -56.48 -7.84
C ALA A 32 -43.51 -55.36 -6.90
N LYS A 33 -42.98 -55.75 -5.74
CA LYS A 33 -42.46 -54.75 -4.83
C LYS A 33 -41.30 -54.09 -5.57
N LYS A 34 -41.18 -52.80 -5.32
CA LYS A 34 -40.11 -51.99 -5.86
C LYS A 34 -38.81 -52.46 -5.19
N GLU A 35 -37.71 -52.45 -5.93
CA GLU A 35 -36.44 -53.09 -5.56
C GLU A 35 -36.09 -52.70 -4.11
N CYS A 36 -36.08 -51.39 -3.83
CA CYS A 36 -35.90 -50.76 -2.53
C CYS A 36 -36.90 -51.06 -1.38
N MET A 37 -37.80 -52.04 -1.53
CA MET A 37 -38.66 -52.54 -0.47
C MET A 37 -39.08 -54.02 -0.62
N ASP A 38 -38.47 -54.75 -1.54
CA ASP A 38 -38.81 -56.13 -1.84
C ASP A 38 -38.14 -57.17 -0.91
N GLY A 39 -37.09 -56.77 -0.20
CA GLY A 39 -36.33 -57.55 0.78
C GLY A 39 -35.23 -58.41 0.16
N ILE A 40 -34.81 -58.11 -1.05
CA ILE A 40 -33.74 -58.75 -1.80
C ILE A 40 -32.69 -57.67 -2.11
N ASP A 41 -31.43 -58.07 -2.17
CA ASP A 41 -30.31 -57.27 -2.68
C ASP A 41 -30.31 -57.46 -4.21
N ASN A 42 -30.92 -56.52 -4.96
CA ASN A 42 -31.15 -56.68 -6.40
C ASN A 42 -29.94 -56.31 -7.26
N ASP A 43 -28.98 -55.53 -6.73
CA ASP A 43 -27.77 -55.11 -7.43
C ASP A 43 -26.52 -55.94 -7.01
N GLY A 44 -26.58 -56.62 -5.87
CA GLY A 44 -25.61 -57.59 -5.37
C GLY A 44 -24.48 -57.00 -4.54
N ASP A 45 -24.60 -55.77 -4.04
CA ASP A 45 -23.56 -55.07 -3.31
C ASP A 45 -23.48 -55.44 -1.80
N GLY A 46 -24.54 -56.06 -1.28
CA GLY A 46 -24.65 -56.56 0.08
C GLY A 46 -25.59 -55.78 0.99
N ASP A 47 -26.10 -54.63 0.56
CA ASP A 47 -27.18 -53.89 1.22
C ASP A 47 -28.56 -54.24 0.59
N ILE A 48 -29.65 -53.90 1.29
CA ILE A 48 -31.01 -54.38 0.95
C ILE A 48 -32.04 -53.28 1.24
N ASP A 49 -32.99 -53.04 0.33
CA ASP A 49 -34.09 -52.10 0.50
C ASP A 49 -33.59 -50.68 0.87
N LEU A 50 -34.28 -49.94 1.75
CA LEU A 50 -33.83 -48.66 2.28
C LEU A 50 -32.52 -48.68 3.11
N ALA A 51 -31.90 -49.85 3.31
CA ALA A 51 -30.56 -49.89 3.86
C ALA A 51 -29.49 -49.74 2.77
N ASP A 52 -29.87 -49.96 1.51
CA ASP A 52 -29.09 -49.73 0.31
C ASP A 52 -28.97 -48.23 0.03
N ALA A 53 -27.76 -47.81 -0.36
CA ALA A 53 -27.47 -46.42 -0.70
C ALA A 53 -28.11 -46.01 -2.04
N GLY A 54 -28.35 -46.97 -2.94
CA GLY A 54 -29.00 -46.75 -4.24
C GLY A 54 -30.51 -46.50 -4.13
N CYS A 55 -31.06 -46.55 -2.92
CA CYS A 55 -32.49 -46.37 -2.67
C CYS A 55 -32.87 -45.00 -2.13
N ASP A 56 -33.42 -44.12 -2.97
CA ASP A 56 -33.94 -42.82 -2.52
C ASP A 56 -35.16 -43.00 -1.59
N ASN A 57 -36.06 -43.94 -1.92
CA ASN A 57 -37.25 -44.22 -1.11
C ASN A 57 -37.89 -45.59 -1.40
N LYS A 58 -38.89 -46.00 -0.60
CA LYS A 58 -39.57 -47.32 -0.75
C LYS A 58 -40.34 -47.50 -2.08
N GLN A 59 -40.54 -46.45 -2.86
CA GLN A 59 -41.17 -46.55 -4.17
C GLN A 59 -40.14 -46.63 -5.30
N ASP A 60 -38.87 -46.48 -4.98
CA ASP A 60 -37.76 -46.55 -5.90
C ASP A 60 -37.50 -47.97 -6.37
N ASN A 61 -37.26 -48.14 -7.67
CA ASN A 61 -37.02 -49.43 -8.32
C ASN A 61 -35.62 -49.58 -8.88
N ASP A 62 -34.70 -48.71 -8.49
CA ASP A 62 -33.29 -48.96 -8.69
C ASP A 62 -32.66 -49.14 -7.33
N GLU A 63 -32.00 -50.28 -7.11
CA GLU A 63 -31.09 -50.49 -5.99
C GLU A 63 -29.64 -50.28 -6.43
N SER A 64 -29.40 -50.00 -7.72
CA SER A 64 -28.04 -49.89 -8.21
C SER A 64 -27.40 -48.60 -7.71
N ASN A 65 -26.29 -48.72 -6.97
CA ASN A 65 -25.36 -47.62 -6.70
C ASN A 65 -24.62 -47.11 -7.96
N CYS A 66 -25.08 -47.49 -9.16
CA CYS A 66 -24.41 -47.15 -10.40
C CYS A 66 -25.30 -47.30 -11.65
N GLY A 67 -25.36 -46.27 -12.49
CA GLY A 67 -25.99 -46.25 -13.82
C GLY A 67 -27.42 -45.72 -13.85
N ASP A 68 -27.84 -44.98 -12.82
CA ASP A 68 -29.19 -44.43 -12.64
C ASP A 68 -29.31 -42.91 -12.95
N ASP A 69 -28.21 -42.29 -13.41
CA ASP A 69 -28.07 -40.86 -13.69
C ASP A 69 -28.16 -39.95 -12.43
N VAL A 70 -28.12 -40.52 -11.22
CA VAL A 70 -28.02 -39.81 -9.93
C VAL A 70 -26.59 -39.97 -9.42
N CYS A 71 -26.10 -39.02 -8.61
CA CYS A 71 -24.83 -39.22 -7.92
C CYS A 71 -25.03 -39.26 -6.41
N GLU A 72 -24.74 -40.40 -5.81
CA GLU A 72 -24.83 -40.64 -4.37
C GLU A 72 -23.45 -40.77 -3.71
N GLY A 73 -23.36 -40.41 -2.43
CA GLY A 73 -22.09 -40.06 -1.77
C GLY A 73 -21.01 -41.16 -1.61
N GLU A 74 -21.29 -42.42 -1.98
CA GLU A 74 -20.31 -43.52 -2.01
C GLU A 74 -19.82 -43.86 -3.44
N GLU A 75 -20.30 -43.13 -4.45
CA GLU A 75 -19.91 -43.28 -5.85
C GLU A 75 -18.66 -42.45 -6.16
N ASP A 76 -17.62 -43.14 -6.62
CA ASP A 76 -16.43 -42.54 -7.23
C ASP A 76 -16.23 -43.20 -8.61
N CYS A 77 -15.59 -42.50 -9.54
CA CYS A 77 -15.41 -42.93 -10.93
C CYS A 77 -14.54 -44.18 -11.09
N ASP A 78 -13.79 -44.55 -10.05
CA ASP A 78 -13.08 -45.83 -9.98
C ASP A 78 -14.04 -47.02 -9.76
N ASN A 79 -15.19 -46.77 -9.13
CA ASN A 79 -16.14 -47.79 -8.68
C ASN A 79 -17.40 -47.77 -9.55
N CYS A 80 -17.78 -46.59 -10.05
CA CYS A 80 -18.96 -46.35 -10.86
C CYS A 80 -18.71 -45.31 -11.97
N ALA A 81 -18.23 -45.77 -13.13
CA ALA A 81 -17.99 -44.91 -14.29
C ALA A 81 -19.24 -44.63 -15.15
N ALA A 82 -20.41 -45.23 -14.80
CA ALA A 82 -21.63 -45.15 -15.59
C ALA A 82 -22.42 -43.85 -15.35
N ASP A 83 -22.39 -43.28 -14.14
CA ASP A 83 -23.07 -42.02 -13.80
C ASP A 83 -22.24 -40.77 -14.10
N CYS A 84 -21.06 -40.95 -14.70
CA CYS A 84 -20.30 -39.86 -15.29
C CYS A 84 -20.95 -39.47 -16.62
N LEU A 85 -22.01 -38.66 -16.53
CA LEU A 85 -22.92 -38.28 -17.62
C LEU A 85 -22.24 -37.78 -18.90
N ASP A 86 -20.97 -37.33 -18.84
CA ASP A 86 -20.14 -36.98 -19.98
C ASP A 86 -18.68 -37.48 -19.82
N ILE A 87 -17.98 -37.69 -20.95
CA ILE A 87 -16.54 -38.06 -20.97
C ILE A 87 -15.73 -36.98 -20.25
N GLY A 88 -15.17 -37.33 -19.08
CA GLY A 88 -14.32 -36.46 -18.27
C GLY A 88 -15.02 -35.77 -17.10
N GLN A 89 -16.20 -36.22 -16.69
CA GLN A 89 -16.82 -35.81 -15.42
C GLN A 89 -16.48 -36.78 -14.28
N VAL A 90 -16.40 -36.24 -13.06
CA VAL A 90 -16.26 -36.98 -11.79
C VAL A 90 -17.34 -36.54 -10.81
N CYS A 91 -17.76 -37.44 -9.92
CA CYS A 91 -18.65 -37.05 -8.86
C CYS A 91 -17.90 -36.72 -7.57
N CYS A 92 -18.13 -35.52 -7.04
CA CYS A 92 -17.56 -35.11 -5.76
C CYS A 92 -18.70 -34.67 -4.83
N ASN A 93 -18.91 -35.42 -3.73
CA ASN A 93 -19.89 -35.08 -2.69
C ASN A 93 -21.33 -34.92 -3.22
N GLY A 94 -21.79 -35.86 -4.07
CA GLY A 94 -23.15 -35.89 -4.61
C GLY A 94 -23.43 -34.84 -5.70
N THR A 95 -22.40 -34.33 -6.38
CA THR A 95 -22.56 -33.44 -7.54
C THR A 95 -21.50 -33.77 -8.59
N ALA A 96 -21.92 -33.85 -9.86
CA ALA A 96 -21.02 -34.10 -10.99
C ALA A 96 -20.24 -32.81 -11.36
N TYR A 97 -18.92 -32.93 -11.47
CA TYR A 97 -17.98 -31.89 -11.90
C TYR A 97 -17.24 -32.35 -13.16
N THR A 98 -16.81 -31.43 -14.00
CA THR A 98 -15.93 -31.77 -15.15
C THR A 98 -14.47 -31.73 -14.68
N GLY A 99 -13.78 -32.88 -14.58
CA GLY A 99 -12.37 -32.95 -14.13
C GLY A 99 -12.06 -34.10 -13.19
N ASP A 100 -11.21 -33.85 -12.18
CA ASP A 100 -10.87 -34.73 -11.05
C ASP A 100 -11.25 -33.99 -9.75
N CYS A 101 -11.59 -34.71 -8.68
CA CYS A 101 -11.87 -34.11 -7.38
C CYS A 101 -10.54 -33.70 -6.75
N CYS A 102 -10.15 -32.42 -6.84
CA CYS A 102 -8.89 -32.01 -6.23
C CYS A 102 -8.88 -32.20 -4.70
N ASP A 103 -7.71 -32.45 -4.14
CA ASP A 103 -7.33 -31.98 -2.81
C ASP A 103 -6.30 -30.82 -2.92
N ASP A 104 -5.92 -30.22 -1.79
CA ASP A 104 -4.93 -29.12 -1.80
C ASP A 104 -3.52 -29.56 -2.26
N ASN A 105 -3.20 -30.86 -2.21
CA ASN A 105 -1.93 -31.41 -2.70
C ASN A 105 -1.93 -31.59 -4.22
N ASP A 106 -3.10 -31.72 -4.84
CA ASP A 106 -3.27 -31.81 -6.29
C ASP A 106 -3.14 -30.45 -6.98
N CYS A 107 -3.35 -29.35 -6.24
CA CYS A 107 -3.24 -28.00 -6.77
C CYS A 107 -1.80 -27.48 -6.78
N THR A 108 -1.38 -26.88 -7.90
CA THR A 108 -0.08 -26.20 -7.97
C THR A 108 -0.17 -24.87 -7.23
N PRO A 109 0.68 -24.59 -6.23
CA PRO A 109 0.67 -23.32 -5.52
C PRO A 109 0.77 -22.12 -6.49
N PRO A 110 -0.03 -21.05 -6.30
CA PRO A 110 -0.85 -20.77 -5.12
C PRO A 110 -2.31 -21.24 -5.18
N ALA A 111 -2.70 -22.04 -6.19
CA ALA A 111 -4.07 -22.54 -6.27
C ALA A 111 -4.39 -23.44 -5.06
N THR A 112 -5.61 -23.32 -4.55
CA THR A 112 -6.15 -24.17 -3.48
C THR A 112 -7.41 -24.86 -3.96
N CYS A 113 -7.75 -26.00 -3.38
CA CYS A 113 -8.93 -26.73 -3.79
C CYS A 113 -10.18 -26.11 -3.14
N ILE A 114 -10.98 -25.39 -3.92
CA ILE A 114 -12.24 -24.80 -3.48
C ILE A 114 -13.36 -25.40 -4.31
N SER A 115 -14.31 -26.06 -3.64
CA SER A 115 -15.42 -26.75 -4.32
C SER A 115 -14.96 -27.76 -5.39
N HIS A 116 -13.89 -28.52 -5.09
CA HIS A 116 -13.32 -29.56 -5.97
C HIS A 116 -12.72 -29.04 -7.28
N VAL A 117 -12.43 -27.75 -7.37
CA VAL A 117 -11.67 -27.14 -8.46
C VAL A 117 -10.48 -26.37 -7.88
N CYS A 118 -9.31 -26.51 -8.48
CA CYS A 118 -8.16 -25.68 -8.12
C CYS A 118 -8.40 -24.25 -8.60
N THR A 119 -8.73 -23.36 -7.68
CA THR A 119 -8.94 -21.93 -7.96
C THR A 119 -7.85 -21.11 -7.30
N ILE A 120 -7.58 -19.94 -7.87
CA ILE A 120 -6.73 -18.94 -7.24
C ILE A 120 -7.65 -17.81 -6.79
N GLU A 121 -7.82 -17.69 -5.48
CA GLU A 121 -8.61 -16.61 -4.89
C GLU A 121 -7.96 -15.24 -5.15
N ASP A 122 -8.79 -14.21 -5.19
CA ASP A 122 -8.32 -12.83 -5.20
C ASP A 122 -7.43 -12.60 -3.97
N SER A 123 -6.32 -11.91 -4.17
CA SER A 123 -5.36 -11.63 -3.11
C SER A 123 -4.59 -10.36 -3.42
N CYS A 124 -4.13 -9.71 -2.36
CA CYS A 124 -3.30 -8.53 -2.43
C CYS A 124 -2.28 -8.56 -1.28
N SER A 125 -1.01 -8.42 -1.62
CA SER A 125 0.10 -8.24 -0.69
C SER A 125 0.80 -6.94 -1.01
N ASP A 126 1.11 -6.19 0.03
CA ASP A 126 1.65 -4.84 -0.02
C ASP A 126 2.98 -4.82 0.75
N THR A 127 4.06 -4.35 0.14
CA THR A 127 5.40 -4.42 0.74
C THR A 127 5.68 -3.33 1.77
N ASP A 128 5.00 -2.18 1.71
CA ASP A 128 5.14 -1.08 2.68
C ASP A 128 3.87 -0.84 3.50
N GLY A 129 2.72 -1.32 3.01
CA GLY A 129 1.54 -1.58 3.81
C GLY A 129 0.62 -0.38 3.97
N GLY A 130 -0.33 -0.25 3.05
CA GLY A 130 -1.29 0.83 3.02
C GLY A 130 -0.76 2.00 2.22
N ILE A 131 -1.11 3.23 2.61
CA ILE A 131 -0.69 4.44 1.88
C ILE A 131 0.55 5.00 2.56
N VAL A 132 1.75 4.67 2.05
CA VAL A 132 3.07 4.98 2.62
C VAL A 132 4.00 5.62 1.57
N ILE A 133 3.71 6.88 1.22
CA ILE A 133 4.42 7.64 0.18
C ILE A 133 5.93 7.90 0.39
N GLY A 134 6.50 7.53 1.55
CA GLY A 134 7.92 7.75 1.87
C GLY A 134 8.78 6.48 1.80
N THR A 135 8.20 5.35 1.43
CA THR A 135 8.87 4.05 1.24
C THR A 135 8.48 3.52 -0.13
N PHE A 136 9.38 2.80 -0.80
CA PHE A 136 9.05 2.24 -2.10
C PHE A 136 8.22 0.98 -1.89
N GLY A 137 6.97 1.02 -2.33
CA GLY A 137 6.02 -0.07 -2.27
C GLY A 137 5.83 -0.80 -3.59
N THR A 138 5.40 -2.04 -3.45
CA THR A 138 4.94 -2.92 -4.52
C THR A 138 3.71 -3.65 -3.99
N THR A 139 2.60 -3.51 -4.70
CA THR A 139 1.44 -4.39 -4.53
C THR A 139 1.56 -5.57 -5.49
N SER A 140 1.18 -6.75 -5.02
CA SER A 140 1.17 -7.96 -5.85
C SER A 140 0.14 -8.95 -5.36
N GLY A 141 -0.41 -9.76 -6.27
CA GLY A 141 -1.42 -10.74 -5.93
C GLY A 141 -2.13 -11.30 -7.15
N TYR A 142 -3.38 -11.71 -6.96
CA TYR A 142 -4.23 -12.27 -8.02
C TYR A 142 -5.57 -11.55 -8.06
N LEU A 143 -6.07 -11.31 -9.26
CA LEU A 143 -7.40 -10.75 -9.50
C LEU A 143 -8.06 -11.52 -10.64
N ASN A 144 -9.18 -12.20 -10.35
CA ASN A 144 -9.85 -13.13 -11.27
C ASN A 144 -8.85 -14.13 -11.90
N GLU A 145 -8.07 -14.81 -11.06
CA GLU A 145 -7.02 -15.78 -11.45
C GLU A 145 -5.83 -15.20 -12.24
N VAL A 146 -5.81 -13.89 -12.52
CA VAL A 146 -4.72 -13.23 -13.22
C VAL A 146 -3.73 -12.64 -12.21
N PRO A 147 -2.44 -13.03 -12.23
CA PRO A 147 -1.45 -12.43 -11.37
C PRO A 147 -1.17 -10.98 -11.79
N TYR A 148 -0.99 -10.10 -10.80
CA TYR A 148 -0.58 -8.72 -11.01
C TYR A 148 0.55 -8.33 -10.06
N SER A 149 1.27 -7.27 -10.43
CA SER A 149 2.29 -6.63 -9.61
C SER A 149 2.43 -5.19 -10.08
N ASN A 150 2.22 -4.22 -9.18
CA ASN A 150 2.33 -2.80 -9.48
C ASN A 150 3.22 -2.13 -8.43
N ASP A 151 4.20 -1.39 -8.92
CA ASP A 151 5.14 -0.62 -8.10
C ASP A 151 4.65 0.82 -7.98
N ASP A 152 4.97 1.47 -6.86
CA ASP A 152 4.81 2.90 -6.74
C ASP A 152 5.69 3.63 -7.76
N TYR A 153 5.18 4.75 -8.27
CA TYR A 153 5.91 5.51 -9.27
C TYR A 153 5.60 7.00 -9.19
N CYS A 154 6.56 7.80 -9.65
CA CYS A 154 6.36 9.25 -9.76
C CYS A 154 5.48 9.57 -10.95
N VAL A 155 4.31 10.16 -10.68
CA VAL A 155 3.43 10.70 -11.74
C VAL A 155 4.10 11.90 -12.39
N ASP A 156 4.67 12.77 -11.55
CA ASP A 156 5.47 13.91 -11.93
C ASP A 156 6.50 14.23 -10.83
N ALA A 157 7.14 15.39 -10.90
CA ALA A 157 8.19 15.77 -9.96
C ALA A 157 7.71 15.97 -8.51
N GLY A 158 6.41 16.18 -8.25
CA GLY A 158 5.88 16.47 -6.91
C GLY A 158 4.76 15.53 -6.45
N ASN A 159 4.43 14.51 -7.24
CA ASN A 159 3.34 13.58 -6.95
C ASN A 159 3.76 12.13 -7.18
N VAL A 160 3.41 11.28 -6.23
CA VAL A 160 3.57 9.82 -6.32
C VAL A 160 2.21 9.17 -6.60
N MET A 161 2.20 8.15 -7.43
CA MET A 161 1.10 7.20 -7.51
C MET A 161 1.44 6.07 -6.55
N GLU A 162 0.63 5.96 -5.51
CA GLU A 162 0.71 4.93 -4.50
C GLU A 162 -0.23 3.78 -4.88
N TYR A 163 0.29 2.56 -4.91
CA TYR A 163 -0.51 1.35 -4.94
C TYR A 163 -0.57 0.73 -3.55
N TYR A 164 -1.77 0.36 -3.10
CA TYR A 164 -1.96 -0.19 -1.76
C TYR A 164 -3.06 -1.25 -1.72
N CYS A 165 -2.94 -2.17 -0.76
CA CYS A 165 -3.95 -3.20 -0.55
C CYS A 165 -5.01 -2.77 0.48
N THR A 166 -6.29 -3.06 0.19
CA THR A 166 -7.36 -3.05 1.21
C THR A 166 -8.11 -4.38 1.17
N GLY A 167 -7.83 -5.25 2.17
CA GLY A 167 -8.27 -6.64 2.09
C GLY A 167 -7.55 -7.34 0.95
N ASP A 168 -8.32 -8.06 0.12
CA ASP A 168 -7.79 -8.86 -1.00
C ASP A 168 -7.66 -8.09 -2.32
N TYR A 169 -7.91 -6.77 -2.31
CA TYR A 169 -7.97 -5.94 -3.52
C TYR A 169 -6.92 -4.82 -3.51
N GLU A 170 -6.32 -4.60 -4.69
CA GLU A 170 -5.45 -3.47 -4.98
C GLU A 170 -6.26 -2.20 -5.26
N TYR A 171 -5.76 -1.09 -4.73
CA TYR A 171 -6.22 0.26 -5.03
C TYR A 171 -5.02 1.14 -5.35
N SER A 172 -5.27 2.30 -5.96
CA SER A 172 -4.25 3.32 -6.13
C SER A 172 -4.78 4.72 -5.86
N THR A 173 -3.89 5.59 -5.40
CA THR A 173 -4.16 7.01 -5.15
C THR A 173 -2.95 7.85 -5.55
N GLN A 174 -3.21 9.07 -6.01
CA GLN A 174 -2.15 10.03 -6.27
C GLN A 174 -1.99 10.92 -5.04
N GLU A 175 -0.80 10.93 -4.45
CA GLU A 175 -0.48 11.74 -3.27
C GLU A 175 0.59 12.78 -3.61
N SER A 176 0.49 13.94 -2.98
CA SER A 176 1.48 15.02 -3.12
C SER A 176 2.62 14.83 -2.14
N CYS A 177 3.85 14.99 -2.60
CA CYS A 177 5.06 14.90 -1.76
C CYS A 177 5.23 16.10 -0.82
N GLY A 178 4.45 17.15 -0.99
CA GLY A 178 4.51 18.37 -0.19
C GLY A 178 4.51 19.62 -1.06
N THR A 179 4.78 20.74 -0.42
CA THR A 179 4.92 22.05 -1.09
C THR A 179 6.25 22.65 -0.72
N ASP A 180 7.00 23.07 -1.73
CA ASP A 180 8.28 23.73 -1.55
C ASP A 180 8.12 25.03 -0.75
N PHE A 181 9.11 25.33 0.08
CA PHE A 181 9.11 26.56 0.86
C PHE A 181 10.51 27.08 1.15
N TYR A 182 10.56 28.38 1.44
CA TYR A 182 11.76 29.05 1.92
C TYR A 182 11.69 29.23 3.43
N GLY A 183 12.78 28.90 4.11
CA GLY A 183 13.00 29.25 5.51
C GLY A 183 13.21 30.75 5.72
N SER A 184 13.42 31.12 6.99
CA SER A 184 13.84 32.48 7.34
C SER A 184 15.28 32.74 6.92
N ASN A 185 15.62 34.01 6.69
CA ASN A 185 16.99 34.42 6.47
C ASN A 185 17.85 34.12 7.71
N TYR A 186 19.10 33.76 7.48
CA TYR A 186 20.11 33.57 8.51
C TYR A 186 21.49 33.96 7.98
N CYS A 187 22.45 34.10 8.89
CA CYS A 187 23.82 34.43 8.52
C CYS A 187 24.66 33.17 8.37
N ASP A 188 25.32 33.02 7.23
CA ASP A 188 26.34 32.00 7.01
C ASP A 188 27.53 32.60 6.27
N SER A 189 28.74 32.28 6.71
CA SER A 189 30.00 32.75 6.12
C SER A 189 30.15 34.28 5.95
N GLY A 190 29.37 35.08 6.66
CA GLY A 190 29.40 36.55 6.59
C GLY A 190 28.27 37.17 5.75
N ASP A 191 27.52 36.34 5.03
CA ASP A 191 26.48 36.71 4.09
C ASP A 191 25.10 36.24 4.55
N VAL A 192 24.04 36.74 3.91
CA VAL A 192 22.66 36.33 4.19
C VAL A 192 22.29 35.14 3.32
N TYR A 193 21.88 34.05 3.95
CA TYR A 193 21.38 32.84 3.32
C TYR A 193 19.94 32.56 3.75
N ARG A 194 19.25 31.71 2.99
CA ARG A 194 18.01 31.05 3.42
C ARG A 194 17.98 29.62 2.92
N ASP A 195 17.28 28.76 3.64
CA ASP A 195 17.11 27.37 3.23
C ASP A 195 15.92 27.25 2.27
N PHE A 196 16.14 26.66 1.10
CA PHE A 196 15.07 26.18 0.22
C PHE A 196 14.83 24.71 0.52
N THR A 197 13.59 24.37 0.91
CA THR A 197 13.16 22.97 1.07
C THR A 197 12.36 22.57 -0.16
N ASP A 198 12.90 21.60 -0.90
CA ASP A 198 12.33 21.02 -2.11
C ASP A 198 11.70 19.67 -1.77
N TYR A 199 10.39 19.53 -1.99
CA TYR A 199 9.68 18.26 -1.82
C TYR A 199 9.42 17.66 -3.20
N PHE A 200 10.03 16.51 -3.47
CA PHE A 200 10.00 15.92 -4.79
C PHE A 200 9.73 14.42 -4.73
N CYS A 201 9.22 13.89 -5.83
CA CYS A 201 9.16 12.46 -6.06
C CYS A 201 10.42 11.98 -6.76
N SER A 202 11.04 10.94 -6.22
CA SER A 202 12.17 10.24 -6.83
C SER A 202 12.01 8.74 -6.68
N SER A 203 12.14 8.00 -7.78
CA SER A 203 12.11 6.52 -7.77
C SER A 203 10.86 5.92 -7.11
N GLY A 204 9.69 6.55 -7.30
CA GLY A 204 8.43 6.06 -6.74
C GLY A 204 8.21 6.38 -5.27
N VAL A 205 9.00 7.27 -4.69
CA VAL A 205 8.82 7.73 -3.31
C VAL A 205 8.91 9.25 -3.20
N CYS A 206 8.20 9.81 -2.24
CA CYS A 206 8.37 11.18 -1.82
C CYS A 206 9.59 11.33 -0.93
N ASP A 207 10.44 12.29 -1.28
CA ASP A 207 11.64 12.67 -0.53
C ASP A 207 11.71 14.20 -0.44
N SER A 208 12.65 14.71 0.36
CA SER A 208 12.91 16.14 0.42
C SER A 208 14.39 16.45 0.55
N SER A 209 14.77 17.61 0.01
CA SER A 209 16.12 18.13 0.17
C SER A 209 16.08 19.57 0.65
N VAL A 210 17.10 19.94 1.43
CA VAL A 210 17.29 21.31 1.91
C VAL A 210 18.58 21.84 1.31
N THR A 211 18.45 22.92 0.54
CA THR A 211 19.59 23.59 -0.09
C THR A 211 19.70 25.03 0.42
N PRO A 212 20.84 25.42 1.01
CA PRO A 212 21.08 26.82 1.38
C PRO A 212 21.29 27.64 0.11
N GLU A 213 20.54 28.73 -0.02
CA GLU A 213 20.64 29.68 -1.13
C GLU A 213 21.12 31.03 -0.61
N LEU A 214 22.12 31.61 -1.30
CA LEU A 214 22.61 32.95 -1.03
C LEU A 214 21.51 33.97 -1.37
N VAL A 215 21.12 34.77 -0.39
CA VAL A 215 20.14 35.86 -0.53
C VAL A 215 20.85 37.17 -0.82
N GLU A 216 21.90 37.47 -0.07
CA GLU A 216 22.64 38.73 -0.15
C GLU A 216 24.09 38.54 0.28
N ASP A 217 25.03 39.04 -0.52
CA ASP A 217 26.47 39.08 -0.24
C ASP A 217 26.76 40.38 0.53
N CYS A 218 27.17 40.27 1.79
CA CYS A 218 27.44 41.44 2.64
C CYS A 218 28.84 41.97 2.32
N THR A 219 28.90 43.17 1.75
CA THR A 219 30.16 43.71 1.20
C THR A 219 30.60 44.99 1.91
N GLY A 220 31.87 45.36 1.72
CA GLY A 220 32.41 46.60 2.28
C GLY A 220 32.51 46.55 3.81
N ALA A 221 31.70 47.37 4.49
CA ALA A 221 31.64 47.45 5.96
C ALA A 221 30.45 46.70 6.56
N GLU A 222 29.63 46.05 5.72
CA GLU A 222 28.48 45.27 6.16
C GLU A 222 28.94 43.98 6.86
N VAL A 223 28.17 43.58 7.86
CA VAL A 223 28.26 42.26 8.49
C VAL A 223 26.86 41.67 8.50
N CYS A 224 26.75 40.36 8.29
CA CYS A 224 25.47 39.70 8.50
C CYS A 224 25.18 39.61 10.01
N LEU A 225 24.05 40.19 10.43
CA LEU A 225 23.50 40.08 11.77
C LEU A 225 22.01 39.75 11.67
N ASP A 226 21.57 38.72 12.41
CA ASP A 226 20.16 38.30 12.47
C ASP A 226 19.47 38.08 11.09
N GLY A 227 20.24 37.68 10.08
CA GLY A 227 19.72 37.41 8.72
C GLY A 227 19.58 38.64 7.83
N GLU A 228 20.26 39.74 8.18
CA GLU A 228 20.31 40.97 7.39
C GLU A 228 21.76 41.50 7.30
N CYS A 229 22.15 42.07 6.17
CA CYS A 229 23.40 42.82 6.06
C CYS A 229 23.21 44.18 6.73
N VAL A 230 23.97 44.44 7.78
CA VAL A 230 23.93 45.71 8.51
C VAL A 230 25.34 46.27 8.66
N ILE A 231 25.46 47.60 8.69
CA ILE A 231 26.72 48.24 9.05
C ILE A 231 26.66 48.55 10.55
N PRO A 232 27.43 47.84 11.39
CA PRO A 232 27.38 48.06 12.83
C PRO A 232 27.97 49.43 13.17
N ASP A 233 27.49 50.01 14.27
CA ASP A 233 28.14 51.18 14.86
C ASP A 233 29.61 50.83 15.14
N SER A 234 30.52 51.74 14.78
CA SER A 234 31.96 51.55 14.93
C SER A 234 32.67 52.88 15.06
N CYS A 235 33.78 52.90 15.78
CA CYS A 235 34.65 54.06 15.91
C CYS A 235 36.11 53.60 15.96
N SER A 236 36.96 54.21 15.13
CA SER A 236 38.40 54.08 15.16
C SER A 236 39.04 55.46 15.25
N ASP A 237 40.14 55.53 15.98
CA ASP A 237 40.81 56.77 16.34
C ASP A 237 42.32 56.63 16.03
N THR A 238 42.89 57.60 15.31
CA THR A 238 44.27 57.49 14.80
C THR A 238 45.36 57.85 15.82
N ASP A 239 45.05 58.60 16.87
CA ASP A 239 46.02 58.93 17.93
C ASP A 239 45.68 58.33 19.29
N GLY A 240 44.52 57.68 19.40
CA GLY A 240 44.28 56.63 20.38
C GLY A 240 43.42 57.07 21.56
N GLY A 241 42.29 57.70 21.25
CA GLY A 241 41.34 58.18 22.22
C GLY A 241 41.61 59.65 22.51
N TRP A 242 41.53 60.04 23.78
CA TRP A 242 41.73 61.43 24.17
C TRP A 242 43.23 61.78 24.27
N ASP A 243 43.91 61.98 23.13
CA ASP A 243 45.31 62.46 23.01
C ASP A 243 45.45 63.89 22.47
N THR A 244 45.31 64.85 23.39
CA THR A 244 45.42 66.30 23.08
C THR A 244 46.76 66.80 22.51
N LEU A 245 47.78 65.94 22.41
CA LEU A 245 49.13 66.31 21.98
C LEU A 245 49.45 65.89 20.54
N THR A 246 48.60 65.08 19.94
CA THR A 246 48.72 64.60 18.56
C THR A 246 47.49 65.10 17.79
N GLN A 247 47.59 65.22 16.46
CA GLN A 247 46.41 65.45 15.64
C GLN A 247 45.86 64.09 15.24
N GLY A 248 44.64 63.80 15.67
CA GLY A 248 43.91 62.59 15.38
C GLY A 248 42.71 62.81 14.46
N THR A 249 42.20 61.69 13.96
CA THR A 249 40.94 61.58 13.25
C THR A 249 40.15 60.44 13.88
N ALA A 250 38.95 60.73 14.36
CA ALA A 250 37.96 59.74 14.72
C ALA A 250 37.06 59.45 13.50
N SER A 251 36.91 58.20 13.13
CA SER A 251 36.07 57.80 11.99
C SER A 251 35.43 56.44 12.20
N GLY A 252 34.31 56.21 11.53
CA GLY A 252 33.55 54.98 11.67
C GLY A 252 32.13 55.12 11.14
N TYR A 253 31.21 54.35 11.71
CA TYR A 253 29.81 54.34 11.32
C TYR A 253 28.92 54.57 12.54
N LEU A 254 27.87 55.37 12.36
CA LEU A 254 26.83 55.57 13.35
C LEU A 254 25.47 55.52 12.64
N SER A 255 24.61 54.57 13.01
CA SER A 255 23.32 54.35 12.33
C SER A 255 23.48 54.26 10.81
N GLU A 256 24.38 53.38 10.36
CA GLU A 256 24.72 53.13 8.94
C GLU A 256 25.35 54.32 8.18
N THR A 257 25.57 55.46 8.84
CA THR A 257 26.18 56.64 8.23
C THR A 257 27.66 56.72 8.57
N TYR A 258 28.52 56.77 7.56
CA TYR A 258 29.96 57.00 7.75
C TYR A 258 30.22 58.42 8.25
N TYR A 259 31.07 58.56 9.25
CA TYR A 259 31.58 59.84 9.75
C TYR A 259 33.11 59.83 9.83
N GLU A 260 33.69 61.02 9.78
CA GLU A 260 35.13 61.26 9.88
C GLU A 260 35.36 62.69 10.33
N ASP A 261 35.79 62.85 11.57
CA ASP A 261 36.07 64.14 12.18
C ASP A 261 37.52 64.18 12.68
N THR A 262 38.21 65.26 12.35
CA THR A 262 39.63 65.45 12.63
C THR A 262 39.81 66.56 13.64
N ASP A 263 40.76 66.38 14.56
CA ASP A 263 41.09 67.38 15.57
C ASP A 263 41.46 68.71 14.93
N TYR A 264 40.92 69.78 15.51
CA TYR A 264 41.15 71.12 15.00
C TYR A 264 41.18 72.16 16.11
N CYS A 265 41.97 73.20 15.88
CA CYS A 265 42.01 74.35 16.77
C CYS A 265 40.78 75.23 16.55
N ILE A 266 39.92 75.35 17.56
CA ILE A 266 38.79 76.30 17.56
C ILE A 266 39.34 77.73 17.52
N ASP A 267 40.40 77.97 18.29
CA ASP A 267 41.18 79.21 18.29
C ASP A 267 42.66 78.91 18.65
N SER A 268 43.46 79.95 18.92
CA SER A 268 44.89 79.79 19.22
C SER A 268 45.21 79.02 20.51
N THR A 269 44.22 78.76 21.36
CA THR A 269 44.37 78.16 22.70
C THR A 269 43.41 77.01 22.96
N ASN A 270 42.28 76.94 22.26
CA ASN A 270 41.28 75.88 22.43
C ASN A 270 41.34 74.86 21.30
N LEU A 271 41.55 73.60 21.67
CA LEU A 271 41.50 72.42 20.81
C LEU A 271 40.10 71.80 20.87
N ARG A 272 39.53 71.46 19.72
CA ARG A 272 38.46 70.46 19.64
C ARG A 272 39.10 69.11 19.35
N GLU A 273 38.95 68.22 20.30
CA GLU A 273 39.34 66.82 20.19
C GLU A 273 38.12 65.96 19.83
N TYR A 274 38.25 65.14 18.80
CA TYR A 274 37.35 64.04 18.47
C TYR A 274 38.02 62.73 18.84
N TYR A 275 37.31 61.88 19.59
CA TYR A 275 37.89 60.63 20.09
C TYR A 275 36.86 59.52 20.23
N CYS A 276 37.34 58.28 20.18
CA CYS A 276 36.49 57.10 20.31
C CYS A 276 36.41 56.58 21.76
N ILE A 277 35.20 56.23 22.22
CA ILE A 277 35.00 55.36 23.38
C ILE A 277 34.12 54.18 22.96
N GLY A 278 34.72 52.98 22.88
CA GLY A 278 34.04 51.82 22.29
C GLY A 278 33.71 52.12 20.83
N ASP A 279 32.45 51.90 20.45
CA ASP A 279 31.98 52.06 19.07
C ASP A 279 31.41 53.45 18.77
N TYR A 280 31.54 54.40 19.70
CA TYR A 280 30.95 55.74 19.58
C TYR A 280 32.00 56.84 19.59
N GLU A 281 31.79 57.83 18.73
CA GLU A 281 32.53 59.09 18.73
C GLU A 281 32.03 60.03 19.83
N TYR A 282 32.99 60.68 20.46
CA TYR A 282 32.77 61.80 21.37
C TYR A 282 33.65 62.97 20.96
N TYR A 283 33.31 64.16 21.46
CA TYR A 283 34.19 65.32 21.33
C TYR A 283 34.34 66.03 22.68
N SER A 284 35.46 66.74 22.82
CA SER A 284 35.70 67.62 23.97
C SER A 284 36.45 68.88 23.54
N ASP A 285 36.20 69.96 24.26
CA ASP A 285 37.00 71.19 24.12
C ASP A 285 38.03 71.24 25.22
N TRP A 286 39.28 71.42 24.83
CA TRP A 286 40.40 71.48 25.76
C TRP A 286 41.18 72.78 25.60
N ASP A 287 41.43 73.45 26.72
CA ASP A 287 42.25 74.66 26.76
C ASP A 287 43.73 74.28 26.93
N CYS A 288 44.48 74.40 25.83
CA CYS A 288 45.91 74.11 25.80
C CYS A 288 46.71 75.00 26.77
N SER A 289 46.18 76.15 27.21
CA SER A 289 46.86 77.08 28.12
C SER A 289 46.90 76.63 29.58
N MET A 290 46.09 75.64 29.94
CA MET A 290 46.04 75.07 31.29
C MET A 290 47.07 73.95 31.54
N ASN A 291 47.87 73.58 30.53
CA ASN A 291 48.79 72.44 30.59
C ASN A 291 50.25 72.81 30.21
N ILE A 292 51.07 71.84 29.78
CA ILE A 292 52.52 72.03 29.46
C ILE A 292 52.72 72.86 28.18
N THR A 293 51.76 72.75 27.26
CA THR A 293 51.67 73.46 25.99
C THR A 293 51.10 74.86 26.21
N THR A 294 51.23 75.78 25.24
CA THR A 294 50.67 77.14 25.41
C THR A 294 49.79 77.58 24.24
N SER A 295 49.75 76.78 23.18
CA SER A 295 49.01 77.10 21.97
C SER A 295 48.41 75.85 21.36
N CYS A 296 47.28 76.01 20.67
CA CYS A 296 46.80 75.00 19.74
C CYS A 296 47.40 75.29 18.35
N ASN A 297 47.99 74.29 17.72
CA ASN A 297 48.46 74.36 16.34
C ASN A 297 48.12 73.08 15.60
N ASN A 298 47.50 73.22 14.42
CA ASN A 298 47.21 72.10 13.53
C ASN A 298 46.49 70.92 14.22
N GLY A 299 45.49 71.22 15.05
CA GLY A 299 44.70 70.19 15.73
C GLY A 299 45.43 69.48 16.87
N ALA A 300 46.48 70.07 17.44
CA ALA A 300 47.16 69.53 18.61
C ALA A 300 47.60 70.67 19.55
N CYS A 301 47.68 70.39 20.85
CA CYS A 301 48.30 71.29 21.80
C CYS A 301 49.84 71.20 21.70
N VAL A 302 50.51 72.36 21.52
CA VAL A 302 51.98 72.50 21.38
C VAL A 302 52.60 73.61 22.22
#